data_AF-A0A486XU28-F1
#
_entry.id   AF-A0A486XU28-F1
#
_cell.length_a   1.000
_cell.length_b   1.000
_cell.length_c   1.000
_cell.angle_alpha   90.00
_cell.angle_beta   90.00
_cell.angle_gamma   90.00
#
_symmetry.space_group_name_H-M   'P 1'
#
loop_
_entity.id
_entity.type
_entity.pdbx_description
1 polymer ?
#
loop_
_entity_poly.entity_id
_entity_poly.type
_entity_poly.pdbx_seq_one_letter_code
_entity_poly.pdbx_strand_id
1 'polypeptide(L)' 'MGVQFLSDEQAIAMLRIWSNAGHDLTTVAKFKTDDASKKILLMLPGYVCNNWYQVGLPCTDFKDAMSHFGELLDVVVLD' A
#
# COMPACT_ATOMS: atom_id res chain seq x y z
N MET A 1 1.91 4.23 -18.66
CA MET A 1 1.45 3.00 -17.96
C MET A 1 0.56 3.44 -16.83
N GLY A 2 -0.72 3.03 -16.83
CA GLY A 2 -1.66 3.41 -15.78
C GLY A 2 -1.29 2.76 -14.45
N VAL A 3 -1.41 3.51 -13.36
CA VAL A 3 -1.27 2.94 -12.01
C VAL A 3 -2.49 2.05 -11.77
N GLN A 4 -2.26 0.77 -11.47
CA GLN A 4 -3.33 -0.17 -11.18
C GLN A 4 -3.74 -0.04 -9.72
N PHE A 5 -5.04 0.04 -9.46
CA PHE A 5 -5.61 0.29 -8.13
C PHE A 5 -5.99 -1.03 -7.44
N LEU A 6 -5.76 -1.09 -6.13
CA LEU A 6 -6.22 -2.15 -5.24
C LEU A 6 -7.18 -1.58 -4.20
N SER A 7 -8.22 -2.35 -3.89
CA SER A 7 -9.02 -2.12 -2.68
C SER A 7 -8.22 -2.50 -1.43
N ASP A 8 -8.68 -2.03 -0.28
CA ASP A 8 -8.07 -2.34 1.02
C ASP A 8 -8.03 -3.85 1.28
N GLU A 9 -9.09 -4.58 0.95
CA GLU A 9 -9.13 -6.06 1.05
C GLU A 9 -8.03 -6.73 0.20
N GLN A 10 -7.81 -6.22 -1.02
CA GLN A 10 -6.76 -6.75 -1.90
C GLN A 10 -5.37 -6.38 -1.41
N ALA A 11 -5.21 -5.18 -0.85
CA ALA A 11 -3.96 -4.74 -0.24
C ALA A 11 -3.62 -5.59 0.99
N ILE A 12 -4.60 -5.90 1.85
CA ILE A 12 -4.44 -6.81 2.98
C ILE A 12 -4.01 -8.20 2.51
N ALA A 13 -4.68 -8.76 1.50
CA ALA A 13 -4.29 -10.06 0.93
C ALA A 13 -2.85 -10.05 0.39
N MET A 14 -2.44 -8.95 -0.25
CA MET A 14 -1.07 -8.77 -0.75
C MET A 14 -0.05 -8.65 0.38
N LEU A 15 -0.35 -7.89 1.42
CA LEU A 15 0.49 -7.78 2.61
C LEU A 15 0.64 -9.12 3.34
N ARG A 16 -0.42 -9.93 3.43
CA ARG A 16 -0.34 -11.29 3.97
C ARG A 16 0.62 -12.18 3.19
N ILE A 17 0.65 -12.07 1.85
CA ILE A 17 1.62 -12.82 1.04
C ILE A 17 3.05 -12.41 1.38
N TRP A 18 3.32 -11.11 1.46
CA TRP A 18 4.64 -10.59 1.86
C TRP A 18 5.04 -11.02 3.28
N SER A 19 4.08 -10.98 4.21
CA SER A 19 4.27 -11.41 5.61
C SER A 19 4.65 -12.88 5.68
N ASN A 20 3.90 -13.75 4.98
CA ASN A 20 4.14 -15.19 4.93
C ASN A 20 5.48 -15.53 4.26
N ALA A 21 5.98 -14.68 3.37
CA ALA A 21 7.30 -14.81 2.78
C ALA A 21 8.44 -14.33 3.72
N GLY A 22 8.12 -13.85 4.91
CA GLY A 22 9.07 -13.42 5.94
C GLY A 22 9.61 -11.99 5.73
N HIS A 23 8.95 -11.18 4.92
CA HIS A 23 9.35 -9.79 4.70
C HIS A 23 8.81 -8.85 5.78
N ASP A 24 9.60 -7.83 6.13
CA ASP A 24 9.15 -6.74 6.98
C ASP A 24 8.16 -5.85 6.21
N LEU A 25 6.88 -5.95 6.59
CA LEU A 25 5.79 -5.22 5.94
C LEU A 25 5.98 -3.71 5.96
N THR A 26 6.62 -3.15 6.98
CA THR A 26 6.83 -1.70 7.09
C THR A 26 7.72 -1.15 5.96
N THR A 27 8.55 -2.01 5.37
CA THR A 27 9.46 -1.68 4.27
C THR A 27 8.85 -1.93 2.89
N VAL A 28 7.72 -2.62 2.83
CA VAL A 28 7.07 -3.03 1.57
C VAL A 28 6.36 -1.85 0.91
N ALA A 29 5.81 -0.93 1.71
CA ALA A 29 5.05 0.21 1.18
C ALA A 29 5.95 1.33 0.64
N LYS A 30 5.45 2.02 -0.40
CA LYS A 30 6.05 3.23 -0.94
C LYS A 30 5.00 4.34 -0.99
N PHE A 31 5.38 5.51 -0.50
CA PHE A 31 4.60 6.73 -0.64
C PHE A 31 5.12 7.55 -1.81
N LYS A 32 4.23 7.95 -2.71
CA LYS A 32 4.57 8.77 -3.88
C LYS A 32 3.69 10.00 -3.91
N THR A 33 4.27 11.16 -4.20
CA THR A 33 3.50 12.36 -4.55
C THR A 33 3.06 12.27 -6.00
N ASP A 34 1.76 12.47 -6.26
CA ASP A 34 1.28 12.73 -7.60
C ASP A 34 1.41 14.22 -7.91
N ASP A 35 2.34 14.59 -8.80
CA ASP A 35 2.66 15.98 -9.12
C ASP A 35 1.47 16.75 -9.71
N ALA A 36 0.52 16.04 -10.35
CA ALA A 36 -0.66 16.66 -10.93
C ALA A 36 -1.72 17.02 -9.87
N SER A 37 -1.98 16.11 -8.92
CA SER A 37 -3.01 16.31 -7.91
C SER A 37 -2.48 16.81 -6.56
N LYS A 38 -1.15 16.87 -6.39
CA LYS A 38 -0.47 17.15 -5.11
C LYS A 38 -0.91 16.23 -3.96
N LYS A 39 -1.39 15.03 -4.30
CA LYS A 39 -1.83 14.02 -3.33
C LYS A 39 -0.75 12.99 -3.08
N ILE A 40 -0.85 12.31 -1.94
CA ILE A 40 0.03 11.21 -1.56
C ILE A 40 -0.65 9.89 -1.97
N LEU A 41 0.09 9.07 -2.71
CA LEU A 41 -0.31 7.73 -3.12
C LEU A 41 0.41 6.72 -2.22
N LEU A 42 -0.35 5.88 -1.54
CA LEU A 42 0.16 4.66 -0.93
C LEU A 42 0.29 3.59 -2.02
N MET A 43 1.48 3.00 -2.16
CA MET A 43 1.74 1.97 -3.15
C MET A 43 2.31 0.70 -2.52
N LEU A 44 1.84 -0.46 -2.99
CA LEU A 44 2.37 -1.78 -2.64
C LEU A 44 2.92 -2.50 -3.87
N PRO A 45 4.05 -3.23 -3.75
CA PRO A 45 4.58 -4.05 -4.80
C PRO A 45 3.80 -5.37 -4.87
N GLY A 46 3.40 -5.77 -6.07
CA GLY A 46 2.90 -7.10 -6.32
C GLY A 46 4.01 -8.12 -6.18
N TYR A 47 3.78 -9.14 -5.35
CA TYR A 47 4.77 -10.18 -5.04
C TYR A 47 5.28 -10.95 -6.27
N VAL A 48 4.42 -11.22 -7.25
CA VAL A 48 4.76 -12.06 -8.42
C VAL A 48 5.11 -11.26 -9.66
N CYS A 49 4.54 -10.06 -9.82
CA CYS A 49 4.55 -9.34 -11.09
C CYS A 49 5.47 -8.11 -11.11
N ASN A 50 6.19 -7.80 -10.01
CA ASN A 50 7.04 -6.62 -9.85
C ASN A 50 6.36 -5.27 -10.18
N ASN A 51 5.03 -5.26 -10.30
CA ASN A 51 4.25 -4.06 -10.55
C ASN A 51 3.94 -3.37 -9.22
N TRP A 52 3.88 -2.05 -9.24
CA TRP A 52 3.43 -1.26 -8.11
C TRP A 52 1.97 -0.89 -8.27
N TYR A 53 1.21 -1.14 -7.22
CA TYR A 53 -0.22 -0.91 -7.17
C TYR A 53 -0.53 0.20 -6.20
N GLN A 54 -1.41 1.11 -6.57
CA GLN A 54 -1.94 2.09 -5.63
C GLN A 54 -2.98 1.42 -4.74
N VAL A 55 -2.89 1.66 -3.43
CA VAL A 55 -3.87 1.20 -2.46
C VAL A 55 -4.84 2.34 -2.17
N GLY A 56 -6.13 2.05 -2.34
CA GLY A 56 -7.18 2.99 -1.99
C GLY A 56 -7.10 4.32 -2.73
N LEU A 57 -7.73 5.33 -2.13
CA LEU A 57 -7.80 6.68 -2.69
C LEU A 57 -6.53 7.49 -2.37
N PRO A 58 -6.10 8.40 -3.26
CA PRO A 58 -5.02 9.33 -2.95
C PRO A 58 -5.32 10.18 -1.71
N CYS A 59 -4.38 10.22 -0.78
CA CYS A 59 -4.48 10.97 0.48
C CYS A 59 -4.08 12.44 0.28
N THR A 60 -4.63 13.33 1.11
CA THR A 60 -4.33 14.76 1.08
C THR A 60 -2.95 15.10 1.63
N ASP A 61 -2.47 14.32 2.59
CA ASP A 61 -1.14 14.49 3.18
C ASP A 61 -0.48 13.14 3.53
N PHE A 62 0.77 13.21 3.98
CA PHE A 62 1.56 12.03 4.31
C PHE A 62 1.09 11.36 5.61
N LYS A 63 0.50 12.12 6.53
CA LYS A 63 0.01 11.60 7.81
C LYS A 63 -1.18 10.69 7.56
N ASP A 64 -2.12 11.13 6.74
CA ASP A 64 -3.29 10.35 6.33
C ASP A 64 -2.86 9.05 5.63
N ALA A 65 -1.88 9.14 4.72
CA ALA A 65 -1.37 7.97 4.01
C ALA A 65 -0.67 6.97 4.95
N MET A 66 0.11 7.46 5.92
CA MET A 66 0.75 6.63 6.94
C MET A 66 -0.27 5.99 7.89
N SER A 67 -1.29 6.73 8.29
CA SER A 67 -2.38 6.22 9.13
C SER A 67 -3.15 5.13 8.39
N HIS A 68 -3.53 5.35 7.12
CA HIS A 68 -4.19 4.33 6.31
C HIS A 68 -3.33 3.08 6.15
N PHE A 69 -2.02 3.23 5.92
CA PHE A 69 -1.11 2.10 5.88
C PHE A 69 -1.04 1.36 7.23
N GLY A 70 -0.99 2.08 8.35
CA GLY A 70 -1.01 1.51 9.69
C GLY A 70 -2.27 0.68 9.95
N GLU A 71 -3.44 1.17 9.55
CA GLU A 71 -4.72 0.44 9.67
C GLU A 71 -4.70 -0.88 8.89
N LEU A 72 -4.10 -0.90 7.70
CA LEU A 72 -3.93 -2.13 6.92
C LEU A 72 -2.98 -3.11 7.62
N LEU A 73 -1.89 -2.61 8.21
CA LEU A 73 -0.94 -3.44 8.96
C LEU A 73 -1.57 -4.03 10.23
N ASP A 74 -2.36 -3.25 10.96
CA ASP A 74 -3.05 -3.72 12.17
C ASP A 74 -3.93 -4.94 11.83
N VAL A 75 -4.65 -4.92 10.72
CA VAL A 75 -5.47 -6.05 10.26
C VAL A 75 -4.64 -7.27 9.84
N VAL A 76 -3.40 -7.06 9.39
CA VAL A 76 -2.51 -8.17 8.97
C VAL A 76 -1.78 -8.80 10.16
N VAL A 77 -1.49 -8.00 11.20
CA VAL A 77 -0.69 -8.43 12.37
C VAL A 77 -1.56 -8.93 13.52
N LEU A 78 -2.78 -8.41 13.66
CA LEU A 78 -3.69 -8.77 14.76
C LEU A 78 -4.63 -9.93 14.43
N ASP A 79 -4.61 -10.43 13.20
CA ASP A 79 -5.42 -11.54 12.70
C ASP A 79 -4.55 -12.80 12.51
#